data_AF-A0A9P1RD52-F1
#
_entry.id   AF-A0A9P1RD52-F1
#
_cell.length_a   1.000
_cell.length_b   1.000
_cell.length_c   1.000
_cell.angle_alpha   90.00
_cell.angle_beta   90.00
_cell.angle_gamma   90.00
#
_symmetry.space_group_name_H-M   'P 1'
#
loop_
_entity.id
_entity.type
_entity.pdbx_description
1 polymer ?
#
loop_
_entity_poly.entity_id
_entity_poly.type
_entity_poly.pdbx_seq_one_letter_code
_entity_poly.pdbx_strand_id
1 'polypeptide(L)' 'MKQLQQERDGVTPKSKALAPEQQKIQELEARINRLEREKAILKKATALLMSDKLDRMTSEDA' A
#
# COMPACT_ATOMS: atom_id res chain seq x y z
N MET A 1 -14.38 -23.17 -18.96
CA MET A 1 -15.44 -22.15 -19.18
C MET A 1 -15.53 -21.13 -18.04
N LYS A 2 -15.64 -21.53 -16.76
CA LYS A 2 -15.78 -20.59 -15.63
C LYS A 2 -14.63 -19.57 -15.48
N GLN A 3 -13.40 -20.03 -15.68
CA GLN A 3 -12.18 -19.20 -15.60
C GLN A 3 -12.17 -18.04 -16.61
N LEU A 4 -12.46 -18.34 -17.89
CA LEU A 4 -12.46 -17.36 -18.98
C LEU A 4 -13.51 -16.25 -18.78
N GLN A 5 -14.64 -16.61 -18.17
CA GLN A 5 -15.68 -15.64 -17.81
C GLN A 5 -15.18 -14.69 -16.71
N GLN A 6 -14.53 -15.23 -15.68
CA GLN A 6 -13.96 -14.45 -14.59
C GLN A 6 -12.86 -13.50 -15.08
N GLU A 7 -11.99 -13.95 -16.00
CA GLU A 7 -10.96 -13.10 -16.61
C GLU A 7 -11.57 -11.96 -17.44
N ARG A 8 -12.65 -12.21 -18.18
CA ARG A 8 -13.39 -11.17 -18.92
C ARG A 8 -14.04 -10.14 -18.00
N ASP A 9 -14.45 -10.56 -16.82
CA ASP A 9 -15.05 -9.70 -15.79
C ASP A 9 -13.98 -9.03 -14.90
N GLY A 10 -12.70 -9.14 -15.25
CA GLY A 10 -11.58 -8.55 -14.51
C GLY A 10 -11.29 -9.25 -13.17
N VAL A 11 -11.91 -10.40 -12.91
CA VAL A 11 -11.72 -11.19 -11.69
C VAL A 11 -10.51 -12.08 -11.89
N THR A 12 -9.45 -11.75 -11.16
CA THR A 12 -8.17 -12.40 -11.31
C THR A 12 -8.16 -13.78 -10.62
N PRO A 13 -7.97 -14.88 -11.36
CA PRO A 13 -8.12 -16.21 -10.79
C PRO A 13 -6.99 -16.58 -9.83
N LYS A 14 -7.32 -17.31 -8.75
CA LYS A 14 -6.37 -17.71 -7.70
C LYS A 14 -5.78 -19.13 -7.88
N SER A 15 -6.16 -19.90 -8.91
CA SER A 15 -5.77 -21.33 -9.02
C SER A 15 -4.53 -21.59 -9.88
N LYS A 16 -3.48 -22.11 -9.22
CA LYS A 16 -2.35 -23.01 -9.59
C LYS A 16 -1.66 -23.04 -10.96
N ALA A 17 -2.13 -22.37 -12.00
CA ALA A 17 -1.33 -22.10 -13.19
C ALA A 17 -1.40 -20.58 -13.41
N LEU A 18 -0.60 -19.84 -12.62
CA LEU A 18 -0.51 -18.40 -12.77
C LEU A 18 0.08 -18.14 -14.16
N ALA A 19 -0.77 -17.72 -15.11
CA ALA A 19 -0.29 -17.13 -16.35
C ALA A 19 0.75 -16.05 -16.00
N PRO A 20 1.82 -15.83 -16.80
CA PRO A 20 2.90 -14.90 -16.45
C PRO A 20 2.39 -13.50 -16.08
N GLU A 21 1.33 -13.04 -16.75
CA GLU A 21 0.62 -11.80 -16.45
C GLU A 21 0.05 -11.77 -15.02
N GLN A 22 -0.54 -12.88 -14.59
CA GLN A 22 -1.15 -12.99 -13.27
C GLN A 22 -0.12 -13.03 -12.12
N GLN A 23 1.06 -13.58 -12.39
CA GLN A 23 2.20 -13.46 -11.48
C GLN A 23 2.64 -11.99 -11.38
N LYS A 24 2.67 -11.29 -12.52
CA LYS A 24 3.06 -9.89 -12.55
C LYS A 24 2.08 -9.01 -11.79
N ILE A 25 0.78 -9.26 -11.92
CA ILE A 25 -0.26 -8.55 -11.17
C ILE A 25 -0.04 -8.75 -9.66
N GLN A 26 0.16 -9.98 -9.18
CA GLN A 26 0.40 -10.24 -7.76
C GLN A 26 1.68 -9.59 -7.22
N GLU A 27 2.75 -9.60 -8.01
CA GLU A 27 4.01 -8.92 -7.66
C GLU A 27 3.79 -7.40 -7.53
N LEU A 28 3.02 -6.81 -8.46
CA LEU A 28 2.69 -5.39 -8.43
C LEU A 28 1.78 -5.03 -7.26
N GLU A 29 0.74 -5.83 -6.98
CA GLU A 29 -0.14 -5.66 -5.82
C GLU A 29 0.63 -5.70 -4.50
N ALA A 30 1.54 -6.67 -4.34
CA ALA A 30 2.40 -6.78 -3.16
C ALA A 30 3.33 -5.56 -3.01
N ARG A 31 3.91 -5.10 -4.12
CA ARG A 31 4.76 -3.89 -4.14
C ARG A 31 3.97 -2.65 -3.78
N ILE A 32 2.76 -2.48 -4.31
CA ILE A 32 1.87 -1.35 -3.99
C ILE A 32 1.54 -1.36 -2.50
N ASN A 33 1.11 -2.51 -1.94
CA ASN A 33 0.78 -2.62 -0.52
C ASN A 33 1.96 -2.22 0.39
N ARG A 34 3.17 -2.68 0.04
CA ARG A 34 4.40 -2.31 0.77
C ARG A 34 4.65 -0.79 0.71
N LEU A 35 4.57 -0.19 -0.47
CA LEU A 35 4.78 1.25 -0.67
C LEU A 35 3.74 2.09 0.07
N GLU A 36 2.47 1.69 0.05
CA GLU A 36 1.40 2.38 0.78
C GLU A 36 1.64 2.34 2.30
N ARG A 37 2.09 1.21 2.83
CA ARG A 37 2.45 1.08 4.24
C ARG A 37 3.63 1.97 4.63
N GLU A 38 4.70 1.97 3.83
CA GLU A 38 5.85 2.84 4.06
C GLU A 38 5.46 4.32 4.02
N LYS A 39 4.65 4.72 3.04
CA LYS A 39 4.11 6.08 2.93
C LYS A 39 3.28 6.46 4.16
N ALA A 40 2.46 5.55 4.67
CA ALA A 40 1.67 5.79 5.87
C ALA A 40 2.53 5.98 7.12
N ILE A 41 3.60 5.18 7.28
CA ILE A 41 4.56 5.32 8.37
C ILE A 41 5.27 6.67 8.30
N LEU A 42 5.78 7.05 7.11
CA LEU A 42 6.46 8.33 6.92
C LEU A 42 5.55 9.52 7.24
N LYS A 43 4.30 9.50 6.78
CA LYS A 43 3.31 10.54 7.12
C LYS A 43 3.09 10.67 8.63
N LYS A 44 2.99 9.55 9.34
CA LYS A 44 2.83 9.56 10.81
C LYS A 44 4.08 10.12 11.49
N ALA A 45 5.27 9.70 11.08
CA ALA A 45 6.53 10.22 11.62
C ALA A 45 6.67 11.73 11.40
N THR A 46 6.34 12.22 10.20
CA THR A 46 6.33 13.66 9.92
C THR A 46 5.32 14.40 10.79
N ALA A 47 4.10 13.87 10.97
CA ALA A 47 3.09 14.49 11.83
C ALA A 47 3.55 14.56 13.30
N LEU A 48 4.18 13.50 13.81
CA LEU A 48 4.75 13.47 15.16
C LEU A 48 5.87 14.50 15.30
N LEU A 49 6.83 14.54 14.37
CA LEU A 49 7.93 15.50 14.41
C LEU A 49 7.44 16.96 14.40
N MET A 50 6.41 17.25 13.61
CA MET A 50 5.82 18.60 13.57
C MET A 50 5.09 18.93 14.88
N SER A 51 4.43 17.95 15.50
CA SER A 51 3.78 18.12 16.80
C SER A 51 4.81 18.37 17.91
N ASP A 52 5.86 17.53 17.99
CA ASP A 52 6.96 17.71 18.95
C ASP A 52 7.64 19.09 18.82
N LYS A 53 7.79 19.59 17.58
CA LYS A 53 8.35 20.91 17.34
C LYS A 53 7.44 22.02 17.87
N LEU A 54 6.13 21.91 17.63
CA LEU A 54 5.16 22.88 18.12
C LEU A 54 5.12 22.89 19.65
N ASP A 55 5.11 21.72 20.28
CA ASP A 55 5.11 21.59 21.74
C ASP A 55 6.32 22.30 22.35
N ARG A 56 7.52 22.07 21.79
CA ARG A 56 8.75 22.76 22.24
C ARG A 56 8.64 24.28 22.12
N MET A 57 8.18 24.79 20.98
CA MET A 57 8.00 26.23 20.78
C MET A 57 7.02 26.82 21.80
N THR A 58 5.88 26.17 22.02
CA THR A 58 4.89 26.64 23.01
C THR A 58 5.36 26.52 24.45
N SER A 59 6.29 25.61 24.75
CA SER A 59 6.87 25.43 26.09
C SER A 59 8.04 26.38 26.39
N GLU A 60 8.69 26.94 25.37
CA GLU A 60 9.78 27.92 25.54
C GLU A 60 9.23 29.35 25.77
N ASP A 61 7.99 29.61 25.38
CA ASP A 61 7.30 30.91 25.55
C ASP A 61 6.49 31.03 26.87
N ALA A 62 6.49 30.00 27.74
CA ALA A 62 5.75 29.93 29.01
C ALA A 62 6.67 29.93 30.24
#